data_AF-A0A846A2D1-F1
#
_entry.id   AF-A0A846A2D1-F1
#
_cell.length_a   1.000
_cell.length_b   1.000
_cell.length_c   1.000
_cell.angle_alpha   90.00
_cell.angle_beta   90.00
_cell.angle_gamma   90.00
#
_symmetry.space_group_name_H-M   'P 1'
#
loop_
_entity.id
_entity.type
_entity.pdbx_description
1 polymer ?
#
loop_
_entity_poly.entity_id
_entity_poly.type
_entity_poly.pdbx_seq_one_letter_code
_entity_poly.pdbx_strand_id
1 'polypeptide(L)'
;MNHFTIVMEFLRNRQRFLKEVDQGIRIDIKIISLLIASSAFFGIYGGIIGSFSNPLQIISSAIKLPALYLLTLLICLPTLYFYEISSGSKRSFGQYLALLLAATSVISVMLFGFA
;
A
#
# COMPACT_ATOMS: atom_id res chain seq x y z
N MET A 1 -16.86 7.03 1.68
CA MET A 1 -16.24 5.91 2.42
C MET A 1 -14.96 6.44 3.06
N ASN A 2 -14.73 6.25 4.36
CA ASN A 2 -13.48 6.69 4.97
C ASN A 2 -12.37 5.67 4.65
N HIS A 3 -11.53 5.96 3.66
CA HIS A 3 -10.41 5.09 3.27
C HIS A 3 -9.47 4.78 4.43
N PHE A 4 -9.32 5.73 5.37
CA PHE A 4 -8.58 5.56 6.62
C PHE A 4 -9.14 4.48 7.54
N THR A 5 -10.47 4.29 7.57
CA THR A 5 -11.10 3.27 8.41
C THR A 5 -10.70 1.87 7.98
N ILE A 6 -10.52 1.64 6.68
CA ILE A 6 -10.13 0.33 6.15
C ILE A 6 -8.68 -0.02 6.54
N VAL A 7 -7.77 0.96 6.52
CA VAL A 7 -6.39 0.74 6.98
C VAL A 7 -6.35 0.52 8.50
N MET A 8 -7.10 1.29 9.27
CA MET A 8 -7.23 1.09 10.72
C MET A 8 -7.83 -0.27 11.07
N GLU A 9 -8.86 -0.71 10.35
CA GLU A 9 -9.47 -2.04 10.53
C GLU A 9 -8.51 -3.15 10.13
N PHE A 10 -7.74 -2.96 9.05
CA PHE A 10 -6.66 -3.89 8.67
C PHE A 10 -5.59 -4.00 9.77
N LEU A 11 -5.10 -2.88 10.30
CA LEU A 11 -4.10 -2.87 11.37
C LEU A 11 -4.64 -3.50 12.66
N ARG A 12 -5.90 -3.24 13.01
CA ARG A 12 -6.54 -3.74 14.23
C ARG A 12 -6.91 -5.22 14.14
N ASN A 13 -7.44 -5.65 12.99
CA ASN A 13 -8.01 -6.98 12.77
C ASN A 13 -7.43 -7.64 11.51
N ARG A 14 -6.10 -7.78 11.46
CA ARG A 14 -5.37 -8.36 10.33
C ARG A 14 -5.93 -9.71 9.86
N GLN A 15 -6.24 -10.62 10.79
CA GLN A 15 -6.76 -11.95 10.42
C GLN A 15 -8.10 -11.87 9.71
N ARG A 16 -9.01 -11.02 10.18
CA ARG A 16 -10.30 -10.79 9.54
C ARG A 16 -10.10 -10.19 8.15
N PHE A 17 -9.24 -9.19 8.02
CA PHE A 17 -8.94 -8.58 6.74
C PHE A 17 -8.40 -9.60 5.72
N LEU A 18 -7.42 -10.43 6.12
CA LEU A 18 -6.85 -11.46 5.26
C LEU A 18 -7.89 -12.51 4.86
N LYS A 19 -8.78 -12.90 5.78
CA LYS A 19 -9.89 -13.82 5.49
C LYS A 19 -10.87 -13.23 4.47
N GLU A 20 -11.22 -11.95 4.61
CA GLU A 20 -12.09 -11.25 3.65
C GLU A 20 -11.43 -11.13 2.27
N VAL A 21 -10.11 -10.91 2.20
CA VAL A 21 -9.36 -10.91 0.95
C VAL A 21 -9.35 -12.29 0.29
N ASP A 22 -9.10 -13.34 1.07
CA ASP A 22 -9.12 -14.73 0.60
C ASP A 22 -10.51 -15.14 0.09
N GLN A 23 -11.57 -14.63 0.73
CA GLN A 23 -12.97 -14.82 0.31
C GLN A 23 -13.40 -13.90 -0.86
N GLY A 24 -12.55 -12.98 -1.32
CA GLY A 24 -12.88 -12.09 -2.44
C GLY A 24 -13.89 -10.98 -2.09
N ILE A 25 -14.06 -10.66 -0.81
CA ILE A 25 -15.07 -9.71 -0.34
C ILE A 25 -14.59 -8.26 -0.53
N ARG A 26 -15.25 -7.54 -1.44
CA ARG A 26 -15.02 -6.11 -1.73
C ARG A 26 -13.54 -5.74 -1.96
N ILE A 27 -12.86 -6.54 -2.80
CA ILE A 27 -11.44 -6.39 -3.10
C ILE A 27 -11.11 -5.02 -3.69
N ASP A 28 -11.92 -4.52 -4.63
CA ASP A 28 -11.65 -3.25 -5.33
C ASP A 28 -11.61 -2.06 -4.36
N ILE A 29 -12.55 -2.03 -3.42
CA ILE A 29 -12.62 -1.00 -2.38
C ILE A 29 -11.40 -1.09 -1.46
N LYS A 30 -10.98 -2.29 -1.08
CA LYS A 30 -9.80 -2.51 -0.23
C LYS A 30 -8.53 -2.02 -0.94
N ILE A 31 -8.36 -2.38 -2.21
CA ILE A 31 -7.25 -1.94 -3.07
C ILE A 31 -7.18 -0.40 -3.10
N ILE A 32 -8.28 0.25 -3.49
CA ILE A 32 -8.33 1.72 -3.62
C ILE A 32 -8.04 2.39 -2.26
N SER A 33 -8.61 1.85 -1.18
CA SER A 33 -8.44 2.43 0.16
C SER A 33 -7.01 2.28 0.68
N LEU A 34 -6.40 1.12 0.50
CA LEU A 34 -5.01 0.87 0.84
C LEU A 34 -4.07 1.74 0.01
N LEU A 35 -4.34 1.90 -1.29
CA LEU A 35 -3.53 2.70 -2.18
C LEU A 35 -3.59 4.20 -1.84
N ILE A 36 -4.79 4.74 -1.60
CA ILE A 36 -4.96 6.15 -1.22
C ILE A 36 -4.29 6.42 0.14
N ALA A 37 -4.55 5.58 1.15
CA ALA A 37 -4.01 5.78 2.48
C ALA A 37 -2.48 5.63 2.52
N SER A 38 -1.92 4.60 1.87
CA SER A 38 -0.47 4.42 1.81
C SER A 38 0.22 5.54 1.05
N SER A 39 -0.33 5.99 -0.08
CA SER A 39 0.18 7.13 -0.84
C SER A 39 0.18 8.42 0.01
N ALA A 40 -0.89 8.67 0.77
CA ALA A 40 -0.95 9.81 1.68
C ALA A 40 0.12 9.74 2.77
N PHE A 41 0.31 8.59 3.42
CA PHE A 41 1.35 8.40 4.45
C PHE A 41 2.77 8.54 3.89
N PHE A 42 3.06 7.93 2.74
CA PHE A 42 4.34 8.11 2.06
C PHE A 42 4.57 9.55 1.64
N GLY A 43 3.52 10.26 1.21
CA GLY A 43 3.61 11.66 0.82
C GLY A 43 3.93 12.57 1.99
N ILE A 44 3.28 12.36 3.15
CA ILE A 44 3.60 13.11 4.37
C ILE A 44 5.04 12.83 4.81
N TYR A 45 5.44 11.56 4.88
CA TYR A 45 6.80 11.17 5.23
C TYR A 45 7.83 11.76 4.26
N GLY A 46 7.55 11.73 2.95
CA GLY A 46 8.42 12.31 1.94
C GLY A 46 8.51 13.84 2.02
N GLY A 47 7.42 14.51 2.37
CA GLY A 47 7.44 15.94 2.67
C GLY A 47 8.32 16.28 3.86
N ILE A 48 8.24 15.48 4.93
CA ILE A 48 9.07 15.64 6.13
C ILE A 48 10.56 15.46 5.80
N ILE A 49 10.92 14.41 5.05
CA ILE A 49 12.30 14.24 4.57
C ILE A 49 12.75 15.40 3.68
N GLY A 50 11.87 15.90 2.81
CA GLY A 50 12.17 17.03 1.94
C GLY A 50 12.34 18.37 2.68
N SER A 51 11.81 18.49 3.90
CA SER A 51 11.83 19.73 4.69
C SER A 51 13.22 20.15 5.15
N PHE A 52 14.16 19.20 5.24
CA PHE A 52 15.55 19.45 5.65
C PHE A 52 16.41 20.22 4.62
N SER A 53 15.85 20.60 3.47
CA SER A 53 16.62 21.09 2.34
C SER A 53 16.06 22.38 1.75
N ASN A 54 14.97 22.32 0.97
CA ASN A 54 14.31 23.48 0.37
C ASN A 54 12.79 23.31 0.32
N PRO A 55 11.98 24.39 0.36
CA PRO A 55 10.52 24.30 0.30
C PRO A 55 10.01 23.67 -1.01
N LEU A 56 10.71 23.89 -2.13
CA LEU A 56 10.45 23.19 -3.40
C LEU A 56 10.74 21.69 -3.34
N GLN A 57 11.70 21.29 -2.48
CA GLN A 57 12.11 19.91 -2.29
C GLN A 57 11.12 19.13 -1.40
N ILE A 58 10.34 19.82 -0.55
CA ILE A 58 9.22 19.24 0.21
C ILE A 58 8.19 18.65 -0.76
N ILE A 59 7.71 19.47 -1.71
CA ILE A 59 6.68 19.05 -2.66
C ILE A 59 7.22 17.96 -3.59
N SER A 60 8.46 18.14 -4.08
CA SER A 60 9.11 17.13 -4.92
C SER A 60 9.24 15.78 -4.21
N SER A 61 9.69 15.77 -2.95
CA SER A 61 9.91 14.53 -2.19
C SER A 61 8.58 13.88 -1.77
N ALA A 62 7.56 14.68 -1.41
CA ALA A 62 6.22 14.21 -1.09
C ALA A 62 5.54 13.49 -2.27
N ILE A 63 5.84 13.87 -3.51
CA ILE A 63 5.27 13.19 -4.70
C ILE A 63 6.17 12.02 -5.13
N LYS A 64 7.50 12.20 -5.07
CA LYS A 64 8.47 11.22 -5.56
C LYS A 64 8.45 9.92 -4.76
N LEU A 65 8.31 9.99 -3.44
CA LEU A 65 8.27 8.81 -2.57
C LEU A 65 7.10 7.86 -2.88
N PRO A 66 5.82 8.31 -2.86
CA PRO A 66 4.70 7.44 -3.24
C PRO A 66 4.79 6.98 -4.70
N ALA A 67 5.25 7.83 -5.62
CA ALA A 67 5.43 7.45 -7.02
C ALA A 67 6.46 6.31 -7.19
N LEU A 68 7.62 6.40 -6.52
CA LEU A 68 8.63 5.34 -6.55
C LEU A 68 8.08 4.04 -5.96
N TYR A 69 7.31 4.11 -4.87
CA TYR A 69 6.76 2.92 -4.25
C TYR A 69 5.71 2.24 -5.13
N LEU A 70 4.82 3.02 -5.77
CA LEU A 70 3.84 2.51 -6.73
C LEU A 70 4.51 1.94 -7.99
N LEU A 71 5.58 2.56 -8.46
CA LEU A 71 6.37 2.05 -9.59
C LEU A 71 7.03 0.72 -9.23
N THR A 72 7.60 0.62 -8.03
CA THR A 72 8.20 -0.63 -7.54
C THR A 72 7.15 -1.73 -7.44
N LEU A 73 5.97 -1.42 -6.90
CA LEU A 73 4.84 -2.33 -6.87
C LEU A 73 4.48 -2.80 -8.28
N LEU A 74 4.35 -1.88 -9.24
CA LEU A 74 3.97 -2.19 -10.62
C LEU A 74 5.00 -3.09 -11.32
N ILE A 75 6.30 -2.86 -11.11
CA ILE A 75 7.36 -3.65 -11.71
C ILE A 75 7.44 -5.04 -11.06
N CYS A 76 7.32 -5.13 -9.74
CA CYS A 76 7.44 -6.40 -9.01
C CYS A 76 6.17 -7.26 -9.10
N LEU A 77 5.00 -6.65 -9.28
CA LEU A 77 3.72 -7.35 -9.31
C LEU A 77 3.66 -8.47 -10.35
N PRO A 78 3.97 -8.27 -11.65
CA PRO A 78 3.90 -9.35 -12.63
C PRO A 78 4.84 -10.51 -12.27
N THR A 79 6.08 -10.21 -11.89
CA THR A 79 7.08 -11.21 -11.51
C THR A 79 6.62 -12.04 -10.31
N LEU A 80 6.11 -11.37 -9.28
CA LEU A 80 5.61 -12.00 -8.06
C LEU A 80 4.32 -12.81 -8.32
N TYR A 81 3.46 -12.34 -9.23
CA TYR A 81 2.24 -13.06 -9.63
C TYR A 81 2.57 -14.34 -10.41
N PHE A 82 3.54 -14.32 -11.34
CA PHE A 82 4.01 -15.53 -12.01
C PHE A 82 4.59 -16.54 -11.01
N TYR A 83 5.32 -16.07 -10.00
CA TYR A 83 5.82 -16.92 -8.93
C TYR A 83 4.70 -17.58 -8.12
N GLU A 84 3.65 -16.83 -7.74
CA GLU A 84 2.46 -17.39 -7.07
C GLU A 84 1.76 -18.47 -7.90
N ILE A 85 1.56 -18.22 -9.20
CA ILE A 85 0.95 -19.22 -10.09
C ILE A 85 1.83 -20.46 -10.16
N SER A 86 3.15 -20.29 -10.31
CA SER A 86 4.09 -21.40 -10.35
C SER A 86 4.12 -22.19 -9.04
N SER A 87 3.85 -21.56 -7.91
CA SER A 87 3.73 -22.20 -6.59
C SER A 87 2.38 -22.92 -6.39
N GLY A 88 1.46 -22.88 -7.36
CA GLY A 88 0.15 -23.52 -7.29
C GLY A 88 -0.91 -22.73 -6.50
N SER A 89 -0.70 -21.43 -6.29
CA SER A 89 -1.68 -20.56 -5.62
C SER A 89 -2.97 -20.44 -6.43
N LYS A 90 -4.13 -20.53 -5.76
CA LYS A 90 -5.46 -20.39 -6.37
C LYS A 90 -6.02 -18.97 -6.29
N ARG A 91 -5.19 -18.00 -5.89
CA ARG A 91 -5.64 -16.62 -5.66
C ARG A 91 -5.82 -15.86 -6.97
N SER A 92 -6.88 -15.06 -7.03
CA SER A 92 -7.10 -14.11 -8.13
C SER A 92 -6.08 -12.97 -8.09
N PHE A 93 -5.77 -12.41 -9.26
CA PHE A 93 -4.90 -11.25 -9.41
C PHE A 93 -5.26 -10.10 -8.45
N GLY A 94 -6.55 -9.80 -8.28
CA GLY A 94 -7.01 -8.74 -7.38
C GLY A 94 -6.73 -9.06 -5.90
N GLN A 95 -6.88 -10.32 -5.49
CA GLN A 95 -6.57 -10.75 -4.12
C GLN A 95 -5.07 -10.62 -3.85
N TYR A 96 -4.24 -10.98 -4.84
CA TYR A 96 -2.80 -10.85 -4.74
C TYR A 96 -2.36 -9.38 -4.65
N LEU A 97 -2.91 -8.52 -5.51
CA LEU A 97 -2.67 -7.08 -5.46
C LEU A 97 -3.10 -6.48 -4.11
N ALA A 98 -4.25 -6.88 -3.56
CA ALA A 98 -4.69 -6.44 -2.24
C ALA A 98 -3.73 -6.85 -1.11
N LEU A 99 -3.12 -8.04 -1.20
CA LEU A 99 -2.11 -8.50 -0.24
C LEU A 99 -0.81 -7.68 -0.34
N LEU A 100 -0.33 -7.41 -1.55
CA LEU A 100 0.86 -6.57 -1.75
C LEU A 100 0.62 -5.12 -1.29
N LEU A 101 -0.57 -4.58 -1.55
CA LEU A 101 -0.98 -3.25 -1.03
C LEU A 101 -1.13 -3.24 0.48
N ALA A 102 -1.59 -4.34 1.10
CA ALA A 102 -1.63 -4.48 2.55
C ALA A 102 -0.22 -4.42 3.15
N ALA A 103 0.75 -5.15 2.58
CA ALA A 103 2.14 -5.07 3.02
C ALA A 103 2.73 -3.66 2.84
N THR A 104 2.45 -3.04 1.69
CA THR A 104 2.82 -1.65 1.39
C THR A 104 2.24 -0.66 2.41
N SER A 105 0.97 -0.85 2.80
CA SER A 105 0.31 0.00 3.78
C SER A 105 0.90 -0.14 5.18
N VAL A 106 1.41 -1.32 5.56
CA VAL A 106 2.15 -1.46 6.83
C VAL A 106 3.43 -0.63 6.78
N ILE A 107 4.19 -0.73 5.69
CA ILE A 107 5.44 0.00 5.51
C ILE A 107 5.18 1.51 5.54
N SER A 108 4.14 2.00 4.86
CA SER A 108 3.79 3.41 4.87
C SER A 108 3.41 3.92 6.26
N VAL A 109 2.62 3.14 7.03
CA VAL A 109 2.22 3.50 8.39
C VAL A 109 3.43 3.52 9.33
N MET A 110 4.34 2.57 9.17
CA MET A 110 5.55 2.50 9.97
C MET A 110 6.49 3.68 9.71
N LEU A 111 6.68 4.07 8.43
CA LEU A 111 7.43 5.26 8.07
C LEU A 111 6.77 6.54 8.57
N PHE A 112 5.45 6.64 8.45
CA PHE A 112 4.70 7.75 9.03
C PHE A 112 4.87 7.83 10.56
N GLY A 113 4.95 6.68 11.25
CA GLY A 113 5.22 6.64 12.69
C GLY A 113 6.65 7.06 13.09
N PHE A 114 7.61 7.06 12.15
CA PHE A 114 8.95 7.61 12.36
C PHE A 114 9.05 9.11 12.09
N ALA A 115 8.02 9.70 11.46
CA ALA A 115 7.96 11.09 11.04
C ALA A 115 7.54 11.99 12.21
#